data_AF-A0A5D0HFF4-F1
#
_entry.id   AF-A0A5D0HFF4-F1
#
_cell.length_a   1.000
_cell.length_b   1.000
_cell.length_c   1.000
_cell.angle_alpha   90.00
_cell.angle_beta   90.00
_cell.angle_gamma   90.00
#
_symmetry.space_group_name_H-M   'P 1'
#
loop_
_entity.id
_entity.type
_entity.pdbx_description
1 polymer ?
#
loop_
_entity_poly.entity_id
_entity_poly.type
_entity_poly.pdbx_seq_one_letter_code
_entity_poly.pdbx_strand_id
1 'polypeptide(L)'
;MKKRMLNLIKGISLVVLSFIAGFSIAFFFESFLRGTIQDIFRLSTSNKIHFYGKNMFIFSDRLFKYFLGLSILIFIYANLRKNFKNIITNTLICLFIFGIAIFLISAIDANIKVLECTNCKDGIRGLHWTDINYDFIIGASAIISTIPYLVRITKHLKKDY
;
A
#
# COMPACT_ATOMS: atom_id res chain seq x y z
N MET A 1 -8.21 24.04 -32.17
CA MET A 1 -7.38 22.81 -32.14
C MET A 1 -6.22 22.88 -31.11
N LYS A 2 -5.38 23.93 -31.13
CA LYS A 2 -4.22 24.12 -30.22
C LYS A 2 -4.55 24.02 -28.71
N LYS A 3 -5.67 24.62 -28.26
CA LYS A 3 -6.12 24.63 -26.86
C LYS A 3 -6.54 23.24 -26.34
N ARG A 4 -7.13 22.40 -27.21
CA ARG A 4 -7.54 21.02 -26.87
C ARG A 4 -6.31 20.12 -26.72
N MET A 5 -5.32 20.29 -27.60
CA MET A 5 -4.04 19.59 -27.55
C MET A 5 -3.24 19.94 -26.29
N LEU A 6 -3.19 21.21 -25.92
CA LEU A 6 -2.51 21.69 -24.70
C LEU A 6 -3.12 21.10 -23.41
N ASN A 7 -4.45 20.98 -23.35
CA ASN A 7 -5.13 20.39 -22.19
C ASN A 7 -4.88 18.88 -22.07
N LEU A 8 -4.77 18.18 -23.20
CA LEU A 8 -4.41 16.76 -23.25
C LEU A 8 -3.00 16.51 -22.72
N ILE A 9 -2.02 17.32 -23.17
CA ILE A 9 -0.63 17.23 -22.71
C ILE A 9 -0.51 17.49 -21.21
N LYS A 10 -1.22 18.50 -20.68
CA LYS A 10 -1.25 18.80 -19.25
C LYS A 10 -1.83 17.64 -18.43
N GLY A 11 -2.89 17.00 -18.92
CA GLY A 11 -3.49 15.83 -18.28
C GLY A 11 -2.51 14.65 -18.22
N ILE A 12 -1.85 14.33 -19.34
CA ILE A 12 -0.87 13.24 -19.40
C ILE A 12 0.34 13.53 -18.49
N SER A 13 0.85 14.77 -18.51
CA SER A 13 1.97 15.17 -17.66
C SER A 13 1.66 15.00 -16.17
N LEU A 14 0.46 15.40 -15.74
CA LEU A 14 0.02 15.22 -14.35
C LEU A 14 -0.05 13.74 -13.95
N VAL A 15 -0.53 12.86 -14.84
CA VAL A 15 -0.60 11.42 -14.60
C VAL A 15 0.80 10.82 -14.44
N VAL A 16 1.73 11.18 -15.31
CA VAL A 16 3.12 10.69 -15.23
C VAL A 16 3.81 11.21 -13.96
N LEU A 17 3.65 12.50 -13.64
CA LEU A 17 4.25 13.10 -12.44
C LEU A 17 3.70 12.49 -11.15
N SER A 18 2.39 12.26 -11.08
CA SER A 18 1.75 11.63 -9.91
C SER A 18 2.23 10.20 -9.70
N PHE A 19 2.37 9.42 -10.76
CA PHE A 19 2.89 8.07 -10.68
C PHE A 19 4.34 8.03 -10.22
N ILE A 20 5.20 8.89 -10.79
CA ILE A 20 6.61 9.00 -10.39
C ILE A 20 6.73 9.43 -8.93
N ALA A 21 5.94 10.41 -8.49
CA ALA A 21 5.92 10.84 -7.10
C ALA A 21 5.55 9.67 -6.17
N GLY A 22 4.55 8.88 -6.55
CA GLY A 22 4.18 7.70 -5.77
C GLY A 22 5.24 6.61 -5.74
N PHE A 23 5.92 6.37 -6.85
CA PHE A 23 7.05 5.45 -6.89
C PHE A 23 8.21 5.90 -5.98
N SER A 24 8.54 7.20 -5.99
CA SER A 24 9.59 7.77 -5.13
C SER A 24 9.23 7.69 -3.65
N ILE A 25 7.97 7.97 -3.29
CA ILE A 25 7.47 7.80 -1.92
C ILE A 25 7.59 6.34 -1.49
N ALA A 26 7.21 5.39 -2.37
CA ALA A 26 7.33 3.97 -2.09
C ALA A 26 8.79 3.55 -1.80
N PHE A 27 9.74 4.09 -2.56
CA PHE A 27 11.16 3.86 -2.33
C PHE A 27 11.62 4.40 -0.96
N PHE A 28 11.22 5.63 -0.61
CA PHE A 28 11.62 6.25 0.64
C PHE A 28 11.05 5.54 1.88
N PHE A 29 9.78 5.13 1.83
CA PHE A 29 9.09 4.50 2.96
C PHE A 29 9.24 2.98 3.05
N GLU A 30 9.93 2.34 2.11
CA GLU A 30 10.06 0.88 2.04
C GLU A 30 10.57 0.26 3.36
N SER A 31 11.67 0.79 3.90
CA SER A 31 12.27 0.27 5.13
C SER A 31 11.33 0.43 6.33
N PHE A 32 10.67 1.59 6.43
CA PHE A 32 9.71 1.90 7.49
C PHE A 32 8.49 0.96 7.47
N LEU A 33 7.91 0.73 6.29
CA LEU A 33 6.74 -0.15 6.14
C LEU A 33 7.08 -1.60 6.48
N ARG A 34 8.26 -2.09 6.07
CA ARG A 34 8.73 -3.43 6.44
C ARG A 34 8.89 -3.59 7.95
N GLY A 35 9.54 -2.61 8.61
CA GLY A 35 9.68 -2.61 10.06
C GLY A 35 8.33 -2.67 10.76
N THR A 36 7.38 -1.87 10.28
CA THR A 36 6.00 -1.84 10.81
C THR A 36 5.31 -3.20 10.65
N ILE A 37 5.43 -3.86 9.48
CA ILE A 37 4.87 -5.20 9.25
C ILE A 37 5.50 -6.21 10.22
N GLN A 38 6.81 -6.16 10.43
CA GLN A 38 7.52 -7.07 11.35
C GLN A 38 7.05 -6.89 12.80
N ASP A 39 6.88 -5.64 13.23
CA ASP A 39 6.36 -5.33 14.56
C ASP A 39 4.93 -5.85 14.72
N ILE A 40 4.08 -5.72 13.70
CA ILE A 40 2.73 -6.28 13.71
C ILE A 40 2.76 -7.81 13.77
N PHE A 41 3.67 -8.48 13.06
CA PHE A 41 3.81 -9.94 13.12
C PHE A 41 4.13 -10.42 14.54
N ARG A 42 5.07 -9.75 15.22
CA ARG A 42 5.42 -10.07 16.61
C ARG A 42 4.24 -9.79 17.55
N LEU A 43 3.65 -8.61 17.43
CA LEU A 43 2.55 -8.16 18.29
C LEU A 43 1.32 -9.07 18.17
N SER A 44 0.91 -9.39 16.94
CA SER A 44 -0.30 -10.18 16.64
C SER A 44 -0.17 -11.66 17.00
N THR A 45 1.04 -12.15 17.26
CA THR A 45 1.31 -13.55 17.64
C THR A 45 1.79 -13.68 19.08
N SER A 46 1.67 -12.63 19.90
CA SER A 46 2.17 -12.61 21.29
C SER A 46 3.64 -12.99 21.39
N ASN A 47 4.46 -12.46 20.48
CA ASN A 47 5.90 -12.73 20.34
C ASN A 47 6.26 -14.19 20.01
N LYS A 48 5.34 -14.98 19.46
CA LYS A 48 5.65 -16.35 19.01
C LYS A 48 6.49 -16.38 17.72
N ILE A 49 6.50 -15.30 16.94
CA ILE A 49 7.35 -15.18 15.74
C ILE A 49 8.66 -14.48 16.10
N HIS A 50 9.78 -15.16 15.84
CA HIS A 50 11.13 -14.59 15.96
C HIS A 50 11.80 -14.50 14.58
N PHE A 51 12.22 -13.29 14.23
CA PHE A 51 12.92 -13.06 12.97
C PHE A 51 14.41 -13.34 13.09
N TYR A 52 14.97 -14.08 12.12
CA TYR A 52 16.40 -14.36 12.02
C TYR A 52 16.93 -14.08 10.61
N GLY A 53 18.26 -13.91 10.51
CA GLY A 53 18.96 -13.55 9.28
C GLY A 53 19.22 -12.05 9.16
N LYS A 54 19.80 -11.63 8.03
CA LYS A 54 20.02 -10.20 7.74
C LYS A 54 18.80 -9.63 7.01
N ASN A 55 18.37 -8.44 7.41
CA ASN A 55 17.32 -7.68 6.71
C ASN A 55 17.89 -7.05 5.42
N MET A 56 18.50 -7.86 4.54
CA MET A 56 19.08 -7.39 3.29
C MET A 56 18.11 -7.66 2.14
N PHE A 57 17.41 -6.61 1.74
CA PHE A 57 16.57 -6.60 0.55
C PHE A 57 17.07 -5.54 -0.43
N ILE A 58 18.24 -5.80 -1.01
CA ILE A 58 18.79 -4.97 -2.10
C ILE A 58 18.00 -5.22 -3.41
N PHE A 59 17.25 -6.33 -3.49
CA PHE A 59 16.51 -6.77 -4.67
C PHE A 59 15.09 -7.27 -4.36
N SER A 60 14.32 -6.58 -3.50
CA SER A 60 12.91 -6.95 -3.32
C SER A 60 12.10 -6.71 -4.59
N ASP A 61 11.12 -7.58 -4.81
CA ASP A 61 10.17 -7.49 -5.90
C ASP A 61 9.54 -6.08 -5.94
N ARG A 62 9.64 -5.42 -7.09
CA ARG A 62 9.31 -3.99 -7.21
C ARG A 62 7.81 -3.74 -7.32
N LEU A 63 7.00 -4.79 -7.18
CA LEU A 63 5.57 -4.79 -7.45
C LEU A 63 4.80 -3.80 -6.57
N PHE A 64 5.09 -3.73 -5.28
CA PHE A 64 4.39 -2.80 -4.39
C PHE A 64 4.63 -1.33 -4.77
N LYS A 65 5.81 -1.00 -5.33
CA LYS A 65 6.13 0.36 -5.78
C LYS A 65 5.22 0.78 -6.93
N TYR A 66 4.93 -0.14 -7.85
CA TYR A 66 3.95 0.09 -8.91
C TYR A 66 2.52 0.23 -8.35
N PHE A 67 2.12 -0.61 -7.40
CA PHE A 67 0.80 -0.49 -6.75
C PHE A 67 0.64 0.83 -5.98
N LEU A 68 1.69 1.30 -5.29
CA LEU A 68 1.66 2.58 -4.60
C LEU A 68 1.58 3.76 -5.59
N GLY A 69 2.36 3.69 -6.68
CA GLY A 69 2.29 4.66 -7.78
C GLY A 69 0.89 4.75 -8.39
N LEU A 70 0.26 3.60 -8.66
CA LEU A 70 -1.12 3.54 -9.15
C LEU A 70 -2.12 4.10 -8.13
N SER A 71 -1.94 3.77 -6.85
CA SER A 71 -2.82 4.24 -5.78
C SER A 71 -2.80 5.76 -5.64
N ILE A 72 -1.61 6.36 -5.72
CA ILE A 72 -1.43 7.83 -5.68
C ILE A 72 -2.01 8.51 -6.92
N LEU A 73 -1.86 7.90 -8.09
CA LEU A 73 -2.50 8.38 -9.32
C LEU A 73 -4.02 8.41 -9.19
N ILE A 74 -4.65 7.32 -8.71
CA ILE A 74 -6.10 7.25 -8.47
C ILE A 74 -6.53 8.30 -7.45
N PHE A 75 -5.77 8.44 -6.35
CA PHE A 75 -6.04 9.42 -5.32
C PHE A 75 -6.02 10.85 -5.86
N ILE A 76 -4.97 11.22 -6.60
CA ILE A 76 -4.84 12.56 -7.19
C ILE A 76 -5.99 12.81 -8.15
N TYR A 77 -6.28 11.86 -9.05
CA TYR A 77 -7.38 11.98 -10.01
C TYR A 77 -8.73 12.24 -9.32
N ALA A 78 -9.05 11.48 -8.26
CA ALA A 78 -10.28 11.64 -7.50
C ALA A 78 -10.39 13.00 -6.77
N ASN A 79 -9.26 13.67 -6.56
CA ASN A 79 -9.15 14.91 -5.81
C ASN A 79 -8.86 16.16 -6.66
N LEU A 80 -8.71 16.03 -7.98
CA LEU A 80 -8.30 17.13 -8.86
C LEU A 80 -9.19 18.38 -8.81
N ARG A 81 -10.48 18.20 -8.52
CA ARG A 81 -11.49 19.27 -8.51
C ARG A 81 -12.02 19.56 -7.10
N LYS A 82 -11.30 19.12 -6.06
CA LYS A 82 -11.72 19.27 -4.66
C LYS A 82 -10.99 20.43 -3.99
N ASN A 83 -11.68 21.07 -3.05
CA ASN A 83 -11.09 22.09 -2.19
C ASN A 83 -10.04 21.46 -1.27
N PHE A 84 -9.04 22.25 -0.87
CA PHE A 84 -7.92 21.80 -0.03
C PHE A 84 -8.35 21.06 1.25
N LYS A 85 -9.38 21.56 1.95
CA LYS A 85 -9.94 20.88 3.14
C LYS A 85 -10.40 19.45 2.84
N ASN A 86 -11.09 19.24 1.72
CA ASN A 86 -11.53 17.91 1.31
C ASN A 86 -10.36 17.01 0.90
N ILE A 87 -9.32 17.59 0.28
CA ILE A 87 -8.10 16.85 -0.05
C ILE A 87 -7.45 16.31 1.22
N ILE A 88 -7.29 17.15 2.26
CA ILE A 88 -6.72 16.72 3.55
C ILE A 88 -7.58 15.61 4.18
N THR A 89 -8.90 15.81 4.26
CA THR A 89 -9.81 14.80 4.82
C THR A 89 -9.69 13.48 4.06
N ASN A 90 -9.62 13.52 2.73
CA ASN A 90 -9.44 12.35 1.89
C ASN A 90 -8.08 11.67 2.12
N THR A 91 -6.99 12.45 2.25
CA THR A 91 -5.67 11.92 2.59
C THR A 91 -5.71 11.17 3.92
N LEU A 92 -6.32 11.76 4.96
CA LEU A 92 -6.44 11.12 6.27
C LEU A 92 -7.24 9.82 6.21
N ILE A 93 -8.35 9.80 5.46
CA ILE A 93 -9.14 8.59 5.25
C ILE A 93 -8.32 7.51 4.51
N CYS A 94 -7.58 7.88 3.47
CA CYS A 94 -6.68 6.95 2.76
C CYS A 94 -5.65 6.34 3.70
N LEU A 95 -4.94 7.18 4.45
CA LEU A 95 -3.91 6.74 5.38
C LEU A 95 -4.48 5.85 6.48
N PHE A 96 -5.66 6.18 6.99
CA PHE A 96 -6.35 5.37 7.99
C PHE A 96 -6.73 3.99 7.45
N ILE A 97 -7.35 3.91 6.27
CA ILE A 97 -7.71 2.63 5.64
C ILE A 97 -6.45 1.84 5.30
N PHE A 98 -5.41 2.49 4.79
CA PHE A 98 -4.13 1.86 4.49
C PHE A 98 -3.49 1.25 5.74
N GLY A 99 -3.46 1.98 6.86
CA GLY A 99 -2.94 1.50 8.14
C GLY A 99 -3.72 0.30 8.67
N ILE A 100 -5.06 0.36 8.62
CA ILE A 100 -5.92 -0.76 9.01
C ILE A 100 -5.67 -1.97 8.12
N ALA A 101 -5.58 -1.78 6.80
CA ALA A 101 -5.35 -2.87 5.86
C ALA A 101 -3.99 -3.55 6.11
N ILE A 102 -2.92 -2.77 6.31
CA ILE A 102 -1.61 -3.31 6.67
C ILE A 102 -1.70 -4.13 7.95
N PHE A 103 -2.35 -3.58 8.99
CA PHE A 103 -2.48 -4.27 10.26
C PHE A 103 -3.22 -5.60 10.13
N LEU A 104 -4.40 -5.60 9.51
CA LEU A 104 -5.23 -6.79 9.37
C LEU A 104 -4.57 -7.86 8.51
N ILE A 105 -4.05 -7.50 7.33
CA ILE A 105 -3.41 -8.47 6.43
C ILE A 105 -2.17 -9.07 7.11
N SER A 106 -1.35 -8.25 7.76
CA SER A 106 -0.15 -8.72 8.47
C SER A 106 -0.50 -9.61 9.65
N ALA A 107 -1.50 -9.23 10.46
CA ALA A 107 -1.92 -10.02 11.61
C ALA A 107 -2.49 -11.38 11.20
N ILE A 108 -3.28 -11.43 10.12
CA ILE A 108 -3.82 -12.67 9.56
C ILE A 108 -2.67 -13.56 9.05
N ASP A 109 -1.77 -13.02 8.23
CA ASP A 109 -0.64 -13.78 7.67
C ASP A 109 0.27 -14.33 8.78
N ALA A 110 0.58 -13.52 9.80
CA ALA A 110 1.37 -13.94 10.95
C ALA A 110 0.72 -15.13 11.70
N ASN A 111 -0.59 -15.06 11.96
CA ASN A 111 -1.30 -16.12 12.68
C ASN A 111 -1.43 -17.41 11.84
N ILE A 112 -1.66 -17.30 10.52
CA ILE A 112 -1.66 -18.45 9.62
C ILE A 112 -0.30 -19.15 9.67
N LYS A 113 0.81 -18.41 9.60
CA LYS A 113 2.15 -18.99 9.70
C LYS A 113 2.38 -19.66 11.06
N VAL A 114 1.86 -19.13 12.17
CA VAL A 114 1.99 -19.84 13.46
C VAL A 114 1.18 -21.15 13.46
N LEU A 115 -0.04 -21.14 12.92
CA LEU A 115 -0.92 -22.31 12.84
C LEU A 115 -0.37 -23.43 11.94
N GLU A 116 0.24 -23.07 10.82
CA GLU A 116 0.88 -24.04 9.91
C GLU A 116 2.11 -24.71 10.49
N CYS A 117 2.61 -24.23 11.64
CA CYS A 117 3.77 -24.81 12.27
C CYS A 117 3.42 -26.09 13.04
N THR A 118 3.39 -27.22 12.33
CA THR A 118 3.15 -28.54 12.92
C THR A 118 4.30 -29.05 13.81
N ASN A 119 5.47 -28.39 13.76
CA ASN A 119 6.70 -28.83 14.45
C ASN A 119 7.34 -27.74 15.34
N CYS A 120 6.60 -26.69 15.70
CA CYS A 120 7.11 -25.64 16.58
C CYS A 120 7.17 -26.11 18.04
N LYS A 121 8.33 -25.94 18.68
CA LYS A 121 8.44 -26.09 20.15
C LYS A 121 7.67 -24.95 20.81
N ASP A 122 6.68 -25.28 21.63
CA ASP A 122 5.83 -24.33 22.38
C ASP A 122 5.12 -23.27 21.51
N GLY A 123 4.93 -23.55 20.22
CA GLY A 123 4.30 -22.63 19.27
C GLY A 123 5.19 -21.47 18.82
N ILE A 124 6.50 -21.51 19.09
CA ILE A 124 7.47 -20.50 18.68
C ILE A 124 7.99 -20.82 17.27
N ARG A 125 7.74 -19.92 16.30
CA ARG A 125 8.18 -20.06 14.91
C ARG A 125 9.32 -19.08 14.61
N GLY A 126 10.49 -19.61 14.26
CA GLY A 126 11.52 -18.83 13.58
C GLY A 126 11.06 -18.51 12.16
N LEU A 127 11.13 -17.26 11.75
CA LEU A 127 10.82 -16.84 10.38
C LEU A 127 12.00 -16.05 9.79
N HIS A 128 12.45 -16.41 8.59
CA HIS A 128 13.47 -15.59 7.95
C HIS A 128 12.82 -14.30 7.44
N TRP A 129 13.56 -13.18 7.48
CA TRP A 129 13.01 -11.88 7.06
C TRP A 129 12.46 -11.89 5.62
N THR A 130 12.96 -12.78 4.77
CA THR A 130 12.53 -12.92 3.37
C THR A 130 11.24 -13.71 3.18
N ASP A 131 10.76 -14.41 4.21
CA ASP A 131 9.59 -15.30 4.12
C ASP A 131 8.27 -14.54 4.28
N ILE A 132 8.35 -13.23 4.57
CA ILE A 132 7.20 -12.32 4.56
C ILE A 132 7.04 -11.75 3.15
N ASN A 133 5.84 -11.86 2.61
CA ASN A 133 5.49 -11.25 1.33
C ASN A 133 5.13 -9.77 1.52
N TYR A 134 6.13 -8.92 1.81
CA TYR A 134 5.91 -7.48 2.01
C TYR A 134 5.24 -6.82 0.80
N ASP A 135 5.58 -7.26 -0.40
CA ASP A 135 5.12 -6.63 -1.62
C ASP A 135 3.61 -6.80 -1.80
N PHE A 136 3.11 -8.00 -1.48
CA PHE A 136 1.69 -8.29 -1.44
C PHE A 136 0.99 -7.50 -0.32
N ILE A 137 1.52 -7.52 0.91
CA ILE A 137 0.89 -6.85 2.05
C ILE A 137 0.76 -5.34 1.79
N ILE A 138 1.85 -4.70 1.39
CA ILE A 138 1.87 -3.24 1.13
C ILE A 138 1.05 -2.92 -0.12
N GLY A 139 1.23 -3.68 -1.20
CA GLY A 139 0.53 -3.45 -2.47
C GLY A 139 -0.98 -3.61 -2.34
N ALA A 140 -1.45 -4.70 -1.73
CA ALA A 140 -2.88 -4.93 -1.49
C ALA A 140 -3.47 -3.84 -0.59
N SER A 141 -2.77 -3.47 0.49
CA SER A 141 -3.21 -2.38 1.37
C SER A 141 -3.34 -1.05 0.63
N ALA A 142 -2.40 -0.74 -0.26
CA ALA A 142 -2.44 0.47 -1.08
C ALA A 142 -3.69 0.49 -1.97
N ILE A 143 -3.95 -0.60 -2.69
CA ILE A 143 -5.14 -0.73 -3.55
C ILE A 143 -6.43 -0.64 -2.72
N ILE A 144 -6.51 -1.33 -1.60
CA ILE A 144 -7.68 -1.30 -0.69
C ILE A 144 -7.97 0.14 -0.23
N SER A 145 -6.93 0.91 0.10
CA SER A 145 -7.07 2.30 0.51
C SER A 145 -7.69 3.22 -0.57
N THR A 146 -7.64 2.80 -1.83
CA THR A 146 -8.22 3.56 -2.95
C THR A 146 -9.67 3.18 -3.28
N ILE A 147 -10.20 2.09 -2.72
CA ILE A 147 -11.56 1.60 -3.01
C ILE A 147 -12.64 2.69 -2.88
N PRO A 148 -12.67 3.52 -1.81
CA PRO A 148 -13.70 4.56 -1.70
C PRO A 148 -13.70 5.54 -2.87
N TYR A 149 -12.53 5.79 -3.46
CA TYR A 149 -12.35 6.70 -4.59
C TYR A 149 -12.72 6.05 -5.91
N LEU A 150 -12.38 4.77 -6.10
CA LEU A 150 -12.80 4.00 -7.27
C LEU A 150 -14.34 3.92 -7.34
N VAL A 151 -15.02 3.67 -6.22
CA VAL A 151 -16.49 3.69 -6.14
C VAL A 151 -17.06 5.07 -6.49
N ARG A 152 -16.39 6.15 -6.08
CA ARG A 152 -16.83 7.50 -6.40
C ARG A 152 -16.65 7.83 -7.89
N ILE A 153 -15.51 7.48 -8.47
CA ILE A 153 -15.20 7.71 -9.89
C ILE A 153 -16.21 6.96 -10.77
N THR A 154 -16.46 5.69 -10.49
CA THR A 154 -17.42 4.86 -11.26
C THR A 154 -18.86 5.38 -11.18
N LYS A 155 -19.30 5.87 -10.01
CA LYS A 155 -20.61 6.53 -9.87
C LYS A 155 -20.74 7.80 -10.71
N HIS A 156 -19.68 8.59 -10.85
CA HIS A 156 -19.69 9.77 -11.71
C HIS A 156 -19.74 9.40 -13.19
N LEU A 157 -18.96 8.41 -13.63
CA LEU A 157 -18.97 7.94 -15.02
C LEU A 157 -20.33 7.39 -15.47
N LYS A 158 -21.07 6.72 -14.57
CA LYS A 158 -22.42 6.21 -14.86
C LYS A 158 -23.49 7.32 -14.94
N LYS A 159 -23.21 8.52 -14.41
CA LYS A 159 -24.14 9.65 -14.45
C LYS A 159 -23.97 10.51 -15.71
N ASP A 160 -22.81 10.42 -16.33
CA ASP A 160 -22.46 11.17 -17.55
C ASP A 160 -22.78 10.38 -18.85
N TYR A 161 -23.30 9.15 -18.72
CA TYR A 161 -23.87 8.30 -19.77
C TYR A 161 -25.37 8.17 -19.57
#